data_AF-A0A222GB25-F1
#
_entry.id   AF-A0A222GB25-F1
#
_cell.length_a   1.000
_cell.length_b   1.000
_cell.length_c   1.000
_cell.angle_alpha   90.00
_cell.angle_beta   90.00
_cell.angle_gamma   90.00
#
_symmetry.space_group_name_H-M   'P 1'
#
loop_
_entity.id
_entity.type
_entity.pdbx_description
1 polymer ?
#
loop_
_entity_poly.entity_id
_entity_poly.type
_entity_poly.pdbx_seq_one_letter_code
_entity_poly.pdbx_strand_id
1 'polypeptide(L)'
;MVDSPFQHITEWEDRQIYSPNFKELIGSEYQELPRGRVVYSPLINRMTIYMDSSLFDNAYKAQLKSYFNLVNCKITWKKDSHYKVYSH
;
A
#
# COMPACT_ATOMS: atom_id res chain seq x y z
N MET A 1 7.31 -21.47 -9.88
CA MET A 1 6.67 -20.36 -9.15
C MET A 1 7.03 -19.09 -9.92
N VAL A 2 6.05 -18.41 -10.52
CA VAL A 2 6.31 -17.12 -11.19
C VAL A 2 6.19 -16.07 -10.09
N ASP A 3 7.32 -15.57 -9.61
CA ASP A 3 7.33 -14.46 -8.67
C ASP A 3 7.59 -13.15 -9.42
N SER A 4 7.07 -12.06 -8.89
CA SER A 4 7.33 -10.74 -9.43
C SER A 4 8.79 -10.37 -9.16
N PRO A 5 9.52 -9.77 -10.13
CA PRO A 5 10.83 -9.18 -9.84
C PRO A 5 10.70 -7.97 -8.89
N PHE A 6 9.49 -7.48 -8.64
CA PHE A 6 9.21 -6.38 -7.74
C PHE A 6 9.25 -6.84 -6.27
N GLN A 7 10.31 -6.47 -5.57
CA GLN A 7 10.51 -6.78 -4.15
C GLN A 7 10.34 -5.50 -3.34
N HIS A 8 9.31 -5.46 -2.48
CA HIS A 8 8.94 -4.24 -1.74
C HIS A 8 10.10 -3.63 -0.94
N ILE A 9 10.93 -4.48 -0.33
CA ILE A 9 12.12 -4.06 0.44
C ILE A 9 13.12 -3.35 -0.47
N THR A 10 13.49 -3.97 -1.60
CA THR A 10 14.41 -3.35 -2.58
C THR A 10 13.89 -2.02 -3.11
N GLU A 11 12.60 -1.93 -3.41
CA GLU A 11 12.04 -0.69 -3.94
C GLU A 11 12.00 0.43 -2.88
N TRP A 12 11.76 0.08 -1.62
CA TRP A 12 11.70 1.04 -0.53
C TRP A 12 13.08 1.47 -0.03
N GLU A 13 13.94 0.51 0.30
CA GLU A 13 15.18 0.75 1.03
C GLU A 13 16.33 1.08 0.08
N ASP A 14 16.44 0.36 -1.04
CA ASP A 14 17.53 0.59 -2.00
C ASP A 14 17.17 1.69 -3.01
N ARG A 15 15.95 1.62 -3.57
CA ARG A 15 15.53 2.53 -4.65
C ARG A 15 14.79 3.77 -4.17
N GLN A 16 14.37 3.80 -2.91
CA GLN A 16 13.76 4.95 -2.27
C GLN A 16 12.62 5.57 -3.10
N ILE A 17 11.68 4.75 -3.57
CA ILE A 17 10.58 5.17 -4.47
C ILE A 17 9.71 6.32 -3.93
N TYR A 18 9.79 6.62 -2.63
CA TYR A 18 9.14 7.75 -2.00
C TYR A 18 9.84 9.10 -2.27
N SER A 19 11.11 9.08 -2.70
CA SER A 19 11.88 10.26 -3.07
C SER A 19 11.47 10.79 -4.45
N PRO A 20 11.36 12.11 -4.66
CA PRO A 20 11.75 13.21 -3.75
C PRO A 20 10.62 13.70 -2.83
N ASN A 21 9.43 13.11 -2.92
CA ASN A 21 8.20 13.67 -2.35
C ASN A 21 8.11 13.53 -0.83
N PHE A 22 8.79 12.54 -0.24
CA PHE A 22 8.70 12.23 1.18
C PHE A 22 10.10 12.01 1.77
N LYS A 23 10.84 13.10 2.02
CA LYS A 23 12.21 13.03 2.55
C LYS A 23 12.27 12.53 4.00
N GLU A 24 11.18 12.68 4.73
CA GLU A 24 11.02 12.17 6.09
C GLU A 24 11.09 10.64 6.19
N LEU A 25 10.97 9.94 5.05
CA LEU A 25 11.05 8.47 4.99
C LEU A 25 12.48 7.96 4.72
N ILE A 26 13.46 8.84 4.52
CA ILE A 26 14.86 8.46 4.31
C ILE A 26 15.36 7.70 5.54
N GLY A 27 15.88 6.48 5.30
CA GLY A 27 16.40 5.60 6.35
C GLY A 27 15.33 4.80 7.09
N SER A 28 14.05 4.93 6.73
CA SER A 28 13.00 4.03 7.24
C SER A 28 13.05 2.68 6.54
N GLU A 29 12.82 1.61 7.28
CA GLU A 29 12.60 0.29 6.72
C GLU A 29 11.16 0.14 6.25
N TYR A 30 10.94 -0.69 5.23
CA TYR A 30 9.60 -0.92 4.70
C TYR A 30 8.61 -1.42 5.77
N GLN A 31 9.12 -2.13 6.79
CA GLN A 31 8.30 -2.76 7.83
C GLN A 31 7.94 -1.83 9.00
N GLU A 32 8.59 -0.68 9.12
CA GLU A 32 8.39 0.31 10.19
C GLU A 32 7.15 1.18 9.97
N LEU A 33 6.55 1.11 8.78
CA LEU A 33 5.44 1.97 8.39
C LEU A 33 4.14 1.18 8.20
N PRO A 34 2.99 1.78 8.58
CA PRO A 34 1.69 1.25 8.19
C PRO A 34 1.62 1.16 6.67
N ARG A 35 1.29 -0.03 6.18
CA ARG A 35 1.37 -0.35 4.76
C ARG A 35 0.21 -1.20 4.29
N GLY A 36 0.16 -1.44 3.00
CA GLY A 36 -0.94 -2.15 2.38
C GLY A 36 -0.63 -2.56 0.94
N ARG A 37 -1.65 -3.11 0.30
CA ARG A 37 -1.59 -3.54 -1.10
C ARG A 37 -2.91 -3.28 -1.79
N VAL A 38 -2.82 -2.72 -2.99
CA VAL A 38 -3.95 -2.51 -3.88
C VAL A 38 -3.89 -3.57 -4.99
N VAL A 39 -4.97 -4.32 -5.16
CA VAL A 39 -5.10 -5.34 -6.21
C VAL A 39 -6.31 -5.01 -7.06
N TYR A 40 -6.10 -4.78 -8.36
CA TYR A 40 -7.17 -4.60 -9.32
C TYR A 40 -7.41 -5.90 -10.11
N SER A 41 -8.66 -6.35 -10.16
CA SER A 41 -9.09 -7.46 -11.00
C SER A 41 -9.92 -6.93 -12.17
N PRO A 42 -9.38 -6.96 -13.41
CA PRO A 42 -10.11 -6.48 -14.59
C PRO A 42 -11.30 -7.40 -14.91
N LEU A 43 -11.20 -8.70 -14.62
CA LEU A 43 -12.24 -9.69 -14.91
C LEU A 43 -13.58 -9.37 -14.23
N ILE A 44 -13.54 -8.78 -13.03
CA ILE A 44 -14.73 -8.45 -12.25
C ILE A 44 -14.86 -6.95 -11.97
N ASN A 45 -14.05 -6.12 -12.65
CA ASN A 45 -13.93 -4.67 -12.45
C ASN A 45 -13.96 -4.27 -10.96
N ARG A 46 -13.07 -4.88 -10.18
CA ARG A 46 -13.05 -4.73 -8.72
C ARG A 46 -11.65 -4.44 -8.23
N MET A 47 -11.55 -3.48 -7.33
CA MET A 47 -10.36 -3.21 -6.56
C MET A 47 -10.49 -3.79 -5.15
N THR A 48 -9.47 -4.51 -4.71
CA THR A 48 -9.34 -4.98 -3.33
C THR A 48 -8.14 -4.29 -2.70
N ILE A 49 -8.38 -3.57 -1.62
CA ILE A 49 -7.34 -2.84 -0.89
C ILE A 49 -7.17 -3.49 0.47
N TYR A 50 -6.00 -4.06 0.68
CA TYR A 50 -5.52 -4.62 1.93
C TYR A 50 -4.70 -3.55 2.64
N MET A 51 -4.93 -3.33 3.93
CA MET A 51 -4.19 -2.32 4.68
C MET A 51 -4.03 -2.71 6.14
N ASP A 52 -2.97 -2.19 6.76
CA ASP A 52 -2.79 -2.14 8.20
C ASP A 52 -4.06 -1.57 8.88
N SER A 53 -4.39 -2.09 10.05
CA SER A 53 -5.61 -1.71 10.77
C SER A 53 -5.63 -0.23 11.19
N SER A 54 -4.46 0.38 11.45
CA SER A 54 -4.31 1.80 11.76
C SER A 54 -4.68 2.71 10.59
N LEU A 55 -4.55 2.21 9.36
CA LEU A 55 -4.95 2.92 8.13
C LEU A 55 -6.43 2.72 7.78
N PHE A 56 -7.18 1.90 8.54
CA PHE A 56 -8.57 1.55 8.23
C PHE A 56 -9.57 2.66 8.62
N ASP A 57 -9.20 3.91 8.39
CA ASP A 57 -10.00 5.11 8.65
C ASP A 57 -10.64 5.67 7.36
N ASN A 58 -11.73 6.42 7.49
CA ASN A 58 -12.44 6.99 6.35
C ASN A 58 -11.63 8.09 5.63
N ALA A 59 -10.78 8.85 6.33
CA ALA A 59 -9.93 9.86 5.72
C ALA A 59 -8.91 9.20 4.78
N TYR A 60 -8.22 8.15 5.23
CA TYR A 60 -7.28 7.39 4.38
C TYR A 60 -7.99 6.72 3.19
N LYS A 61 -9.17 6.13 3.41
CA LYS A 61 -9.98 5.57 2.31
C LYS A 61 -10.34 6.61 1.26
N ALA A 62 -10.68 7.83 1.67
CA ALA A 62 -10.98 8.94 0.76
C ALA A 62 -9.74 9.37 -0.02
N GLN A 63 -8.59 9.51 0.64
CA GLN A 63 -7.31 9.82 0.00
C GLN A 63 -6.92 8.77 -1.04
N LEU A 64 -7.01 7.47 -0.71
CA LEU A 64 -6.70 6.38 -1.65
C LEU A 64 -7.65 6.37 -2.85
N LYS A 65 -8.94 6.63 -2.65
CA LYS A 65 -9.89 6.78 -3.76
C LYS A 65 -9.49 7.91 -4.70
N SER A 66 -9.08 9.05 -4.15
CA SER A 66 -8.64 10.19 -4.96
C SER A 66 -7.33 9.90 -5.68
N TYR A 67 -6.34 9.35 -4.99
CA TYR A 67 -5.01 9.05 -5.53
C TYR A 67 -5.06 8.07 -6.70
N PHE A 68 -5.80 6.97 -6.56
CA PHE A 68 -5.94 5.97 -7.61
C PHE A 68 -7.07 6.28 -8.61
N ASN A 69 -7.74 7.44 -8.49
CA ASN A 69 -8.87 7.84 -9.31
C ASN A 69 -9.98 6.77 -9.42
N LEU A 70 -10.43 6.26 -8.26
CA LEU A 70 -11.31 5.09 -8.15
C LEU A 70 -12.79 5.38 -8.38
N VAL A 71 -13.12 6.02 -9.49
CA VAL A 71 -14.48 6.50 -9.78
C VAL A 71 -15.40 5.43 -10.36
N ASN A 72 -14.86 4.40 -11.04
CA ASN A 72 -15.64 3.49 -11.88
C ASN A 72 -15.49 1.99 -11.55
N CYS A 73 -15.05 1.63 -10.34
CA CYS A 73 -14.91 0.23 -9.93
C CYS A 73 -15.44 -0.01 -8.52
N LYS A 74 -15.89 -1.25 -8.24
CA LYS A 74 -16.26 -1.63 -6.87
C LYS A 74 -15.00 -1.77 -6.03
N ILE A 75 -15.00 -1.19 -4.83
CA ILE A 75 -13.86 -1.27 -3.90
C ILE A 75 -14.21 -2.16 -2.73
N THR A 76 -13.36 -3.13 -2.44
CA THR A 76 -13.42 -3.98 -1.24
C THR A 76 -12.25 -3.63 -0.32
N TRP A 77 -12.56 -3.18 0.89
CA TRP A 77 -11.56 -2.84 1.91
C TRP A 77 -11.35 -4.02 2.84
N LYS A 78 -10.09 -4.42 3.06
CA LYS A 78 -9.71 -5.50 3.95
C LYS A 78 -8.63 -5.04 4.92
N LYS A 79 -8.82 -5.35 6.21
CA LYS A 79 -7.73 -5.33 7.18
C LYS A 79 -6.88 -6.57 6.95
N ASP A 80 -5.57 -6.43 6.95
CA ASP A 80 -4.65 -7.55 6.79
C ASP A 80 -3.67 -7.57 7.96
N SER A 81 -3.75 -8.61 8.78
CA SER A 81 -2.91 -8.78 9.97
C SER A 81 -1.45 -9.09 9.64
N HIS A 82 -1.13 -9.37 8.37
CA HIS A 82 0.25 -9.48 7.89
C HIS A 82 0.95 -8.11 7.87
N TYR A 83 0.22 -7.03 7.59
CA TYR A 83 0.74 -5.67 7.67
C TYR A 83 0.69 -5.23 9.12
N LYS A 84 1.71 -5.62 9.89
CA LYS A 84 2.02 -5.07 11.20
C LYS A 84 3.25 -4.19 11.09
N VAL A 85 3.23 -3.09 11.83
CA VAL A 85 4.41 -2.27 12.05
C VAL A 85 5.36 -3.01 12.99
N TYR A 86 6.61 -3.12 12.58
CA TYR A 86 7.71 -3.63 13.40
C TYR A 86 8.67 -2.47 13.66
N SER A 87 9.05 -2.27 14.91
CA SER A 87 10.07 -1.31 15.31
C SER A 87 11.13 -2.03 16.13
N HIS A 88 12.39 -1.63 15.97
CA HIS A 88 13.52 -2.11 16.77
C HIS A 88 13.52 -1.52 18.19
#